data_AF-A0A662P9A1-F1
#
_entry.id   AF-A0A662P9A1-F1
#
_cell.length_a   1.000
_cell.length_b   1.000
_cell.length_c   1.000
_cell.angle_alpha   90.00
_cell.angle_beta   90.00
_cell.angle_gamma   90.00
#
_symmetry.space_group_name_H-M   'P 1'
#
loop_
_entity.id
_entity.type
_entity.pdbx_description
1 polymer ?
#
loop_
_entity_poly.entity_id
_entity_poly.type
_entity_poly.pdbx_seq_one_letter_code
_entity_poly.pdbx_strand_id
1 'polypeptide(L)'
;MNYKLYKEIYENLNGIDDINTLVKKFKIEKEVLLAILSQKIIRNTKRNYYKLERKKETLRIRWKNGESITDISKEYNFSPVLTASFIFQDMFSRRKFKEYMKNPELIEEERIREEIKEVIERDIVYSPKYIDLQRKNGIRCEEEIKNWLLKRDIRFITEKDARYENFRKTPDFLLMTPFSVGGFEAKWVESKAGFGDLIQFKEDFRGQLRPYVRLFGSGIIVYWVGHLERLNGFSNRIIVVSKKFFGDGE
;
A
#
# COMPACT_ATOMS: atom_id res chain seq x y z
N MET A 1 -5.70 10.53 13.23
CA MET A 1 -6.61 11.30 12.36
C MET A 1 -8.03 10.91 12.70
N ASN A 2 -8.90 11.88 13.01
CA ASN A 2 -10.30 11.61 13.26
C ASN A 2 -11.04 11.21 11.96
N TYR A 3 -12.16 10.48 12.10
CA TYR A 3 -12.87 9.93 10.95
C TYR A 3 -13.55 11.00 10.07
N LYS A 4 -14.00 12.12 10.65
CA LYS A 4 -14.68 13.18 9.91
C LYS A 4 -13.73 13.84 8.90
N LEU A 5 -12.53 14.19 9.35
CA LEU A 5 -11.47 14.75 8.50
C LEU A 5 -11.03 13.75 7.43
N TYR A 6 -10.82 12.48 7.80
CA TYR A 6 -10.50 11.43 6.82
C TYR A 6 -11.56 11.31 5.73
N LYS A 7 -12.86 11.34 6.09
CA LYS A 7 -13.97 11.24 5.14
C LYS A 7 -13.96 12.42 4.17
N GLU A 8 -13.79 13.65 4.67
CA GLU A 8 -13.73 14.84 3.82
C GLU A 8 -12.56 14.79 2.84
N ILE A 9 -11.37 14.36 3.29
CA ILE A 9 -10.22 14.14 2.41
C ILE A 9 -10.54 13.09 1.36
N TYR A 10 -11.07 11.94 1.77
CA TYR A 10 -11.33 10.81 0.87
C TYR A 10 -12.33 11.17 -0.24
N GLU A 11 -13.32 12.01 0.05
CA GLU A 11 -14.32 12.48 -0.92
C GLU A 11 -13.72 13.48 -1.92
N ASN A 12 -12.77 14.31 -1.50
CA ASN A 12 -12.16 15.36 -2.34
C ASN A 12 -10.84 14.92 -3.01
N LEU A 13 -10.26 13.78 -2.65
CA LEU A 13 -8.99 13.29 -3.19
C LEU A 13 -9.24 12.27 -4.31
N ASN A 14 -9.26 12.74 -5.55
CA ASN A 14 -9.58 11.93 -6.75
C ASN A 14 -8.37 11.65 -7.63
N GLY A 15 -7.33 12.49 -7.57
CA GLY A 15 -6.08 12.28 -8.28
C GLY A 15 -4.89 12.97 -7.62
N ILE A 16 -3.73 12.85 -8.25
CA ILE A 16 -2.47 13.47 -7.79
C ILE A 16 -2.60 14.99 -7.79
N ASP A 17 -3.35 15.54 -8.74
CA ASP A 17 -3.53 16.98 -8.92
C ASP A 17 -4.26 17.63 -7.72
N ASP A 18 -5.08 16.87 -6.99
CA ASP A 18 -5.78 17.36 -5.80
C ASP A 18 -4.84 17.53 -4.59
N ILE A 19 -3.70 16.83 -4.57
CA ILE A 19 -2.84 16.71 -3.39
C ILE A 19 -2.38 18.08 -2.88
N ASN A 20 -1.83 18.93 -3.75
CA ASN A 20 -1.27 20.22 -3.34
C ASN A 20 -2.33 21.14 -2.74
N THR A 21 -3.55 21.12 -3.30
CA THR A 21 -4.69 21.87 -2.79
C THR A 21 -5.11 21.35 -1.41
N LEU A 22 -5.21 20.03 -1.24
CA LEU A 22 -5.61 19.42 0.02
C LEU A 22 -4.55 19.53 1.12
N VAL A 23 -3.25 19.51 0.79
CA VAL A 23 -2.15 19.81 1.73
C VAL A 23 -2.37 21.18 2.34
N LYS A 24 -2.62 22.21 1.51
CA LYS A 24 -2.84 23.58 1.97
C LYS A 24 -4.13 23.72 2.78
N LYS A 25 -5.23 23.13 2.30
CA LYS A 25 -6.56 23.22 2.93
C LYS A 25 -6.57 22.58 4.32
N PHE A 26 -6.05 21.36 4.43
CA PHE A 26 -6.17 20.57 5.66
C PHE A 26 -4.91 20.59 6.54
N LYS A 27 -3.81 21.20 6.07
CA LYS A 27 -2.50 21.22 6.76
C LYS A 27 -2.01 19.81 7.09
N ILE A 28 -2.13 18.91 6.12
CA ILE A 28 -1.73 17.50 6.24
C ILE A 28 -0.52 17.24 5.38
N GLU A 29 0.39 16.38 5.86
CA GLU A 29 1.56 15.96 5.12
C GLU A 29 1.19 15.30 3.79
N LYS A 30 1.93 15.65 2.73
CA LYS A 30 1.74 15.10 1.38
C LYS A 30 1.71 13.57 1.36
N GLU A 31 2.55 12.95 2.18
CA GLU A 31 2.66 11.49 2.29
C GLU A 31 1.37 10.82 2.77
N VAL A 32 0.65 11.44 3.70
CA VAL A 32 -0.66 10.95 4.18
C VAL A 32 -1.67 10.94 3.05
N LEU A 33 -1.73 12.02 2.27
CA LEU A 33 -2.65 12.10 1.13
C LEU A 33 -2.27 11.07 0.05
N LEU A 34 -0.99 10.93 -0.27
CA LEU A 34 -0.53 9.90 -1.22
C LEU A 34 -0.95 8.49 -0.77
N ALA A 35 -0.75 8.14 0.51
CA ALA A 35 -1.15 6.84 1.04
C ALA A 35 -2.67 6.62 0.95
N ILE A 36 -3.49 7.62 1.28
CA ILE A 36 -4.95 7.54 1.18
C ILE A 36 -5.38 7.39 -0.29
N LEU A 37 -4.79 8.16 -1.20
CA LEU A 37 -5.08 8.08 -2.63
C LEU A 37 -4.73 6.70 -3.20
N SER A 38 -3.54 6.18 -2.87
CA SER A 38 -3.13 4.84 -3.30
C SER A 38 -4.10 3.76 -2.80
N GLN A 39 -4.56 3.84 -1.56
CA GLN A 39 -5.59 2.93 -1.04
C GLN A 39 -6.93 3.04 -1.80
N LYS A 40 -7.38 4.27 -2.10
CA LYS A 40 -8.58 4.53 -2.89
C LYS A 40 -8.45 3.92 -4.30
N ILE A 41 -7.31 4.12 -4.96
CA ILE A 41 -7.02 3.54 -6.29
C ILE A 41 -7.00 2.01 -6.23
N ILE A 42 -6.32 1.41 -5.25
CA ILE A 42 -6.27 -0.06 -5.08
C ILE A 42 -7.69 -0.63 -4.94
N ARG A 43 -8.52 -0.03 -4.08
CA ARG A 43 -9.91 -0.48 -3.87
C ARG A 43 -10.75 -0.34 -5.13
N ASN A 44 -10.66 0.81 -5.79
CA ASN A 44 -11.44 1.04 -6.99
C ASN A 44 -11.02 0.09 -8.12
N THR A 45 -9.72 -0.17 -8.23
CA THR A 45 -9.15 -1.15 -9.16
C THR A 45 -9.68 -2.55 -8.87
N LYS A 46 -9.55 -3.05 -7.63
CA LYS A 46 -10.06 -4.38 -7.24
C LYS A 46 -11.55 -4.54 -7.55
N ARG A 47 -12.35 -3.53 -7.20
CA ARG A 47 -13.80 -3.53 -7.43
C ARG A 47 -14.17 -3.58 -8.91
N ASN A 48 -13.44 -2.86 -9.77
CA ASN A 48 -13.78 -2.72 -11.17
C ASN A 48 -12.97 -3.63 -12.11
N TYR A 49 -12.01 -4.41 -11.60
CA TYR A 49 -11.06 -5.17 -12.41
C TYR A 49 -11.75 -6.03 -13.48
N TYR A 50 -12.62 -6.96 -13.06
CA TYR A 50 -13.30 -7.86 -14.00
C TYR A 50 -14.30 -7.14 -14.92
N LYS A 51 -14.86 -6.01 -14.48
CA LYS A 51 -15.75 -5.19 -15.31
C LYS A 51 -14.98 -4.58 -16.47
N LEU A 52 -13.77 -4.10 -16.22
CA LEU A 52 -12.92 -3.49 -17.23
C LEU A 52 -12.20 -4.52 -18.09
N GLU A 53 -11.76 -5.64 -17.50
CA GLU A 53 -11.16 -6.76 -18.22
C GLU A 53 -12.09 -7.29 -19.32
N ARG A 54 -13.39 -7.40 -19.05
CA ARG A 54 -14.39 -7.78 -20.07
C ARG A 54 -14.50 -6.78 -21.24
N LYS A 55 -14.08 -5.53 -21.05
CA LYS A 55 -14.09 -4.48 -22.07
C LYS A 55 -12.77 -4.35 -22.84
N LYS A 56 -11.79 -5.23 -22.59
CA LYS A 56 -10.43 -5.16 -23.17
C LYS A 56 -10.40 -4.90 -24.69
N GLU A 57 -11.31 -5.52 -25.45
CA GLU A 57 -11.37 -5.31 -26.90
C GLU A 57 -11.86 -3.90 -27.25
N THR A 58 -12.89 -3.39 -26.55
CA THR A 58 -13.34 -2.01 -26.70
C THR A 58 -12.25 -1.01 -26.35
N LEU A 59 -11.49 -1.25 -25.28
CA LEU A 59 -10.36 -0.38 -24.89
C LEU A 59 -9.29 -0.34 -25.98
N ARG A 60 -8.99 -1.49 -26.58
CA ARG A 60 -8.04 -1.58 -27.68
C ARG A 60 -8.53 -0.84 -28.92
N ILE A 61 -9.79 -0.98 -29.29
CA ILE A 61 -10.37 -0.28 -30.44
C ILE A 61 -10.27 1.24 -30.24
N ARG A 62 -10.63 1.74 -29.05
CA ARG A 62 -10.49 3.16 -28.68
C ARG A 62 -9.05 3.65 -28.82
N TRP A 63 -8.10 2.90 -28.27
CA TRP A 63 -6.68 3.21 -28.41
C TRP A 63 -6.24 3.23 -29.89
N LYS A 64 -6.61 2.21 -30.68
CA LYS A 64 -6.32 2.17 -32.12
C LYS A 64 -6.89 3.37 -32.87
N ASN A 65 -8.03 3.91 -32.44
CA ASN A 65 -8.66 5.09 -33.00
C ASN A 65 -8.03 6.44 -32.54
N GLY A 66 -6.95 6.40 -31.76
CA GLY A 66 -6.16 7.58 -31.41
C GLY A 66 -6.32 8.08 -29.97
N GLU A 67 -7.19 7.47 -29.17
CA GLU A 67 -7.32 7.84 -27.75
C GLU A 67 -6.09 7.38 -26.94
N SER A 68 -5.64 8.23 -26.01
CA SER A 68 -4.53 7.91 -25.12
C SER A 68 -4.94 6.90 -24.04
N ILE A 69 -4.01 6.03 -23.61
CA ILE A 69 -4.27 5.13 -22.48
C ILE A 69 -4.63 5.90 -21.20
N THR A 70 -4.00 7.05 -20.96
CA THR A 70 -4.23 7.84 -19.75
C THR A 70 -5.64 8.41 -19.73
N ASP A 71 -6.18 8.89 -20.85
CA ASP A 71 -7.56 9.38 -20.93
C ASP A 71 -8.60 8.26 -20.80
N ILE A 72 -8.35 7.12 -21.46
CA ILE A 72 -9.17 5.91 -21.28
C ILE A 72 -9.19 5.52 -19.79
N SER A 73 -8.03 5.46 -19.14
CA SER A 73 -7.95 5.07 -17.73
C SER A 73 -8.67 6.04 -16.79
N LYS A 74 -8.61 7.36 -17.05
CA LYS A 74 -9.30 8.40 -16.28
C LYS A 74 -10.81 8.26 -16.38
N GLU A 75 -11.36 8.05 -17.58
CA GLU A 75 -12.81 7.85 -17.78
C GLU A 75 -13.32 6.66 -16.95
N TYR A 76 -12.56 5.58 -16.90
CA TYR A 76 -12.90 4.39 -16.11
C TYR A 76 -12.51 4.50 -14.63
N ASN A 77 -11.88 5.60 -14.21
CA ASN A 77 -11.28 5.79 -12.89
C ASN A 77 -10.39 4.59 -12.50
N PHE A 78 -9.59 4.10 -13.44
CA PHE A 78 -8.82 2.87 -13.30
C PHE A 78 -7.32 3.13 -13.43
N SER A 79 -6.51 2.18 -12.99
CA SER A 79 -5.05 2.25 -13.11
C SER A 79 -4.62 2.38 -14.58
N PRO A 80 -3.83 3.41 -14.95
CA PRO A 80 -3.24 3.54 -16.28
C PRO A 80 -2.42 2.32 -16.68
N VAL A 81 -1.61 1.78 -15.77
CA VAL A 81 -0.77 0.59 -16.03
C VAL A 81 -1.61 -0.65 -16.30
N LEU A 82 -2.66 -0.88 -15.53
CA LEU A 82 -3.53 -2.03 -15.76
C LEU A 82 -4.38 -1.84 -17.01
N THR A 83 -4.76 -0.61 -17.35
CA THR A 83 -5.45 -0.28 -18.61
C THR A 83 -4.54 -0.60 -19.80
N ALA A 84 -3.28 -0.16 -19.77
CA ALA A 84 -2.26 -0.52 -20.76
C ALA A 84 -2.11 -2.05 -20.87
N SER A 85 -2.12 -2.75 -19.73
CA SER A 85 -2.00 -4.21 -19.70
C SER A 85 -3.14 -4.92 -20.43
N PHE A 86 -4.38 -4.38 -20.37
CA PHE A 86 -5.52 -4.93 -21.11
C PHE A 86 -5.43 -4.62 -22.60
N ILE A 87 -5.07 -3.38 -22.94
CA ILE A 87 -4.94 -2.94 -24.34
C ILE A 87 -3.89 -3.78 -25.08
N PHE A 88 -2.72 -3.98 -24.47
CA PHE A 88 -1.58 -4.64 -25.10
C PHE A 88 -1.49 -6.16 -24.87
N GLN A 89 -2.44 -6.78 -24.17
CA GLN A 89 -2.36 -8.20 -23.78
C GLN A 89 -2.13 -9.19 -24.94
N ASP A 90 -2.62 -8.88 -26.15
CA ASP A 90 -2.49 -9.76 -27.33
C ASP A 90 -1.32 -9.34 -28.23
N MET A 91 -0.69 -8.21 -27.93
CA MET A 91 0.50 -7.71 -28.65
C MET A 91 1.79 -8.15 -27.94
N PHE A 92 1.76 -8.23 -26.61
CA PHE A 92 2.94 -8.58 -25.81
C PHE A 92 2.59 -9.67 -24.80
N SER A 93 3.51 -10.62 -24.63
CA SER A 93 3.43 -11.53 -23.48
C SER A 93 3.49 -10.75 -22.17
N ARG A 94 2.91 -11.29 -21.09
CA ARG A 94 2.99 -10.67 -19.76
C ARG A 94 4.42 -10.37 -19.31
N ARG A 95 5.37 -11.23 -19.68
CA ARG A 95 6.80 -11.03 -19.39
C ARG A 95 7.36 -9.83 -20.15
N LYS A 96 7.08 -9.75 -21.46
CA LYS A 96 7.53 -8.65 -22.33
C LYS A 96 6.91 -7.31 -21.92
N PHE A 97 5.60 -7.29 -21.60
CA PHE A 97 4.95 -6.09 -21.06
C PHE A 97 5.63 -5.61 -19.77
N LYS A 98 5.92 -6.52 -18.82
CA LYS A 98 6.65 -6.15 -17.59
C LYS A 98 8.05 -5.61 -17.85
N GLU A 99 8.74 -6.11 -18.87
CA GLU A 99 10.05 -5.62 -19.28
C GLU A 99 9.96 -4.21 -19.85
N TYR A 100 9.00 -3.95 -20.73
CA TYR A 100 8.71 -2.62 -21.26
C TYR A 100 8.31 -1.62 -20.19
N MET A 101 7.53 -2.03 -19.19
CA MET A 101 7.22 -1.17 -18.04
C MET A 101 8.48 -0.76 -17.25
N LYS A 102 9.54 -1.57 -17.27
CA LYS A 102 10.82 -1.25 -16.61
C LYS A 102 11.76 -0.46 -17.51
N ASN A 103 11.78 -0.79 -18.80
CA ASN A 103 12.67 -0.24 -19.81
C ASN A 103 11.86 0.18 -21.05
N PRO A 104 11.16 1.32 -21.02
CA PRO A 104 10.32 1.77 -22.15
C PRO A 104 11.11 1.99 -23.45
N GLU A 105 12.40 2.32 -23.36
CA GLU A 105 13.27 2.54 -24.52
C GLU A 105 13.46 1.29 -25.40
N LEU A 106 13.12 0.09 -24.90
CA LEU A 106 13.14 -1.15 -25.68
C LEU A 106 11.95 -1.28 -26.64
N ILE A 107 10.96 -0.39 -26.55
CA ILE A 107 9.80 -0.38 -27.45
C ILE A 107 10.21 0.36 -28.73
N GLU A 108 10.10 -0.30 -29.88
CA GLU A 108 10.44 0.29 -31.18
C GLU A 108 9.39 1.33 -31.62
N GLU A 109 8.11 0.97 -31.51
CA GLU A 109 6.99 1.81 -31.94
C GLU A 109 6.84 3.02 -31.01
N GLU A 110 6.90 4.21 -31.61
CA GLU A 110 7.02 5.47 -30.87
C GLU A 110 5.81 5.78 -30.01
N ARG A 111 4.59 5.54 -30.51
CA ARG A 111 3.37 5.82 -29.75
C ARG A 111 3.28 4.95 -28.50
N ILE A 112 3.52 3.66 -28.61
CA ILE A 112 3.52 2.71 -27.49
C ILE A 112 4.62 3.10 -26.50
N ARG A 113 5.81 3.47 -26.98
CA ARG A 113 6.92 3.91 -26.11
C ARG A 113 6.54 5.12 -25.27
N GLU A 114 6.01 6.17 -25.90
CA GLU A 114 5.65 7.40 -25.20
C GLU A 114 4.43 7.22 -24.29
N GLU A 115 3.41 6.47 -24.71
CA GLU A 115 2.27 6.16 -23.84
C GLU A 115 2.69 5.27 -22.65
N ILE A 116 3.62 4.32 -22.84
CA ILE A 116 4.15 3.51 -21.73
C ILE A 116 4.92 4.38 -20.73
N LYS A 117 5.72 5.36 -21.18
CA LYS A 117 6.38 6.33 -20.29
C LYS A 117 5.35 7.15 -19.51
N GLU A 118 4.29 7.62 -20.17
CA GLU A 118 3.24 8.41 -19.53
C GLU A 118 2.48 7.60 -18.46
N VAL A 119 2.07 6.37 -18.76
CA VAL A 119 1.35 5.54 -17.77
C VAL A 119 2.22 5.19 -16.56
N ILE A 120 3.54 5.03 -16.74
CA ILE A 120 4.49 4.81 -15.63
C ILE A 120 4.50 6.01 -14.69
N GLU A 121 4.56 7.23 -15.23
CA GLU A 121 4.65 8.44 -14.41
C GLU A 121 3.31 8.78 -13.75
N ARG A 122 2.18 8.49 -14.41
CA ARG A 122 0.84 8.78 -13.88
C ARG A 122 0.35 7.79 -12.83
N ASP A 123 0.82 6.54 -12.85
CA ASP A 123 0.31 5.50 -11.95
C ASP A 123 1.10 5.42 -10.64
N ILE A 124 0.49 5.90 -9.56
CA ILE A 124 1.06 5.90 -8.21
C ILE A 124 0.75 4.63 -7.41
N VAL A 125 0.44 3.51 -8.07
CA VAL A 125 0.17 2.24 -7.40
C VAL A 125 0.88 1.08 -8.09
N TYR A 126 0.70 0.94 -9.40
CA TYR A 126 1.11 -0.24 -10.17
C TYR A 126 2.32 0.00 -11.08
N SER A 127 2.85 1.23 -11.14
CA SER A 127 4.09 1.50 -11.86
C SER A 127 5.30 0.83 -11.19
N PRO A 128 6.31 0.37 -11.95
CA PRO A 128 7.50 -0.25 -11.35
C PRO A 128 8.24 0.65 -10.36
N LYS A 129 8.31 1.96 -10.66
CA LYS A 129 8.89 2.99 -9.78
C LYS A 129 8.18 3.03 -8.44
N TYR A 130 6.85 3.07 -8.44
CA TYR A 130 6.07 3.11 -7.20
C TYR A 130 6.12 1.80 -6.42
N ILE A 131 6.04 0.66 -7.11
CA ILE A 131 6.17 -0.67 -6.47
C ILE A 131 7.54 -0.80 -5.77
N ASP A 132 8.61 -0.39 -6.43
CA ASP A 132 9.95 -0.41 -5.83
C ASP A 132 10.06 0.52 -4.62
N LEU A 133 9.49 1.73 -4.71
CA LEU A 133 9.44 2.68 -3.59
C LEU A 133 8.69 2.10 -2.39
N GLN A 134 7.51 1.51 -2.59
CA GLN A 134 6.73 0.88 -1.51
C GLN A 134 7.49 -0.27 -0.86
N ARG A 135 8.16 -1.10 -1.66
CA ARG A 135 8.99 -2.19 -1.15
C ARG A 135 10.15 -1.67 -0.29
N LYS A 136 10.87 -0.66 -0.77
CA LYS A 136 11.98 -0.02 -0.03
C LYS A 136 11.49 0.62 1.27
N ASN A 137 10.33 1.28 1.24
CA ASN A 137 9.73 1.86 2.44
C ASN A 137 9.34 0.79 3.46
N GLY A 138 8.76 -0.34 3.02
CA GLY A 138 8.46 -1.49 3.90
C GLY A 138 9.70 -2.01 4.62
N ILE A 139 10.78 -2.27 3.86
CA ILE A 139 12.06 -2.73 4.42
C ILE A 139 12.60 -1.73 5.46
N ARG A 140 12.63 -0.44 5.12
CA ARG A 140 13.11 0.60 6.04
C ARG A 140 12.27 0.66 7.33
N CYS A 141 10.96 0.56 7.21
CA CYS A 141 10.03 0.55 8.35
C CYS A 141 10.32 -0.63 9.29
N GLU A 142 10.54 -1.83 8.75
CA GLU A 142 10.92 -3.00 9.53
C GLU A 142 12.31 -2.85 10.16
N GLU A 143 13.29 -2.29 9.44
CA GLU A 143 14.63 -1.99 9.98
C GLU A 143 14.58 -1.03 11.16
N GLU A 144 13.72 -0.01 11.13
CA GLU A 144 13.54 0.93 12.25
C GLU A 144 13.00 0.20 13.50
N ILE A 145 12.03 -0.71 13.37
CA ILE A 145 11.52 -1.54 14.50
C ILE A 145 12.62 -2.46 15.00
N LYS A 146 13.32 -3.14 14.09
CA LYS A 146 14.42 -4.06 14.41
C LYS A 146 15.48 -3.36 15.27
N ASN A 147 15.92 -2.19 14.85
CA ASN A 147 16.91 -1.40 15.58
C ASN A 147 16.39 -0.95 16.95
N TRP A 148 15.12 -0.55 17.04
CA TRP A 148 14.50 -0.16 18.30
C TRP A 148 14.43 -1.31 19.31
N LEU A 149 14.10 -2.52 18.84
CA LEU A 149 14.06 -3.74 19.67
C LEU A 149 15.46 -4.14 20.15
N LEU A 150 16.45 -4.15 19.25
CA LEU A 150 17.84 -4.49 19.58
C LEU A 150 18.47 -3.52 20.59
N LYS A 151 18.22 -2.21 20.44
CA LYS A 151 18.68 -1.19 21.41
C LYS A 151 18.17 -1.42 22.84
N ARG A 152 17.08 -2.18 23.00
CA ARG A 152 16.41 -2.46 24.28
C ARG A 152 16.63 -3.90 24.75
N ASP A 153 17.51 -4.64 24.09
CA ASP A 153 17.78 -6.06 24.36
C ASP A 153 16.52 -6.94 24.32
N ILE A 154 15.54 -6.55 23.49
CA ILE A 154 14.32 -7.34 23.29
C ILE A 154 14.61 -8.39 22.23
N ARG A 155 14.57 -9.66 22.63
CA ARG A 155 14.75 -10.80 21.72
C ARG A 155 13.50 -11.04 20.88
N PHE A 156 13.69 -11.29 19.59
CA PHE A 156 12.61 -11.54 18.63
C PHE A 156 13.03 -12.53 17.54
N ILE A 157 12.03 -13.08 16.84
CA ILE A 157 12.16 -13.87 15.61
C ILE A 157 11.52 -13.05 14.49
N THR A 158 12.22 -12.87 13.37
CA THR A 158 11.64 -12.20 12.20
C THR A 158 10.76 -13.12 11.39
N GLU A 159 9.85 -12.58 10.56
CA GLU A 159 9.06 -13.39 9.64
C GLU A 159 9.92 -14.30 8.76
N LYS A 160 11.06 -13.77 8.27
CA LYS A 160 12.01 -14.50 7.44
C LYS A 160 12.55 -15.73 8.18
N ASP A 161 12.95 -15.56 9.44
CA ASP A 161 13.51 -16.64 10.26
C ASP A 161 12.43 -17.66 10.63
N ALA A 162 11.23 -17.22 10.99
CA ALA A 162 10.14 -18.10 11.40
C ALA A 162 9.59 -18.96 10.24
N ARG A 163 9.70 -18.50 8.99
CA ARG A 163 9.37 -19.32 7.81
C ARG A 163 10.32 -20.51 7.63
N TYR A 164 11.58 -20.40 8.04
CA TYR A 164 12.50 -21.55 8.05
C TYR A 164 12.07 -22.60 9.08
N GLU A 165 11.41 -22.19 10.15
CA GLU A 165 10.84 -23.05 11.22
C GLU A 165 9.42 -23.56 10.90
N ASN A 166 8.97 -23.43 9.63
CA ASN A 166 7.70 -23.96 9.12
C ASN A 166 6.42 -23.33 9.73
N PHE A 167 6.51 -22.13 10.33
CA PHE A 167 5.32 -21.38 10.71
C PHE A 167 4.59 -20.82 9.48
N ARG A 168 3.32 -21.19 9.29
CA ARG A 168 2.51 -20.77 8.13
C ARG A 168 2.09 -19.30 8.13
N LYS A 169 2.01 -18.66 9.31
CA LYS A 169 1.57 -17.27 9.48
C LYS A 169 2.30 -16.66 10.66
N THR A 170 3.11 -15.64 10.41
CA THR A 170 3.93 -14.98 11.42
C THR A 170 3.89 -13.47 11.26
N PRO A 171 3.84 -12.72 12.37
CA PRO A 171 4.02 -11.28 12.34
C PRO A 171 5.44 -10.93 11.88
N ASP A 172 5.68 -9.67 11.51
CA ASP A 172 7.02 -9.21 11.11
C ASP A 172 8.06 -9.45 12.21
N PHE A 173 7.66 -9.25 13.46
CA PHE A 173 8.46 -9.54 14.65
C PHE A 173 7.63 -10.33 15.67
N LEU A 174 8.01 -11.57 15.94
CA LEU A 174 7.51 -12.35 17.07
C LEU A 174 8.46 -12.19 18.25
N LEU A 175 7.97 -11.72 19.39
CA LEU A 175 8.83 -11.37 20.53
C LEU A 175 9.03 -12.60 21.43
N MET A 176 10.29 -12.93 21.70
CA MET A 176 10.67 -13.98 22.67
C MET A 176 10.55 -13.47 24.10
N THR A 177 10.66 -12.16 24.27
CA THR A 177 10.44 -11.47 25.55
C THR A 177 9.43 -10.36 25.30
N PRO A 178 8.19 -10.48 25.81
CA PRO A 178 7.18 -9.44 25.69
C PRO A 178 7.65 -8.13 26.34
N PHE A 179 7.16 -7.00 25.84
CA PHE A 179 7.37 -5.69 26.49
C PHE A 179 6.03 -5.01 26.77
N SER A 180 6.02 -4.15 27.78
CA SER A 180 4.80 -3.44 28.22
C SER A 180 4.71 -2.04 27.60
N VAL A 181 3.53 -1.69 27.10
CA VAL A 181 3.18 -0.34 26.62
C VAL A 181 1.98 0.15 27.40
N GLY A 182 2.20 1.03 28.39
CA GLY A 182 1.11 1.55 29.22
C GLY A 182 0.30 0.43 29.91
N GLY A 183 0.97 -0.64 30.35
CA GLY A 183 0.32 -1.81 30.97
C GLY A 183 -0.14 -2.89 29.98
N PHE A 184 -0.06 -2.64 28.67
CA PHE A 184 -0.37 -3.65 27.65
C PHE A 184 0.87 -4.47 27.29
N GLU A 185 0.82 -5.78 27.52
CA GLU A 185 1.90 -6.71 27.16
C GLU A 185 1.85 -7.02 25.65
N ALA A 186 2.85 -6.58 24.89
CA ALA A 186 2.99 -6.88 23.48
C ALA A 186 3.87 -8.11 23.25
N LYS A 187 3.39 -9.09 22.47
CA LYS A 187 4.08 -10.34 22.14
C LYS A 187 4.51 -10.43 20.68
N TRP A 188 4.01 -9.53 19.84
CA TRP A 188 4.41 -9.40 18.45
C TRP A 188 4.20 -7.97 17.94
N VAL A 189 4.93 -7.62 16.89
CA VAL A 189 4.84 -6.34 16.20
C VAL A 189 4.63 -6.59 14.70
N GLU A 190 3.67 -5.86 14.12
CA GLU A 190 3.41 -5.82 12.68
C GLU A 190 3.62 -4.40 12.16
N SER A 191 4.39 -4.27 11.10
CA SER A 191 4.78 -3.04 10.43
C SER A 191 3.92 -2.81 9.19
N LYS A 192 3.26 -1.66 9.11
CA LYS A 192 2.49 -1.22 7.95
C LYS A 192 2.99 0.14 7.48
N ALA A 193 3.78 0.15 6.41
CA ALA A 193 4.37 1.38 5.86
C ALA A 193 3.34 2.43 5.38
N GLY A 194 2.06 2.08 5.24
CA GLY A 194 1.01 2.96 4.76
C GLY A 194 0.15 3.63 5.84
N PHE A 195 -1.01 4.15 5.42
CA PHE A 195 -2.01 4.73 6.31
C PHE A 195 -2.99 3.67 6.83
N GLY A 196 -3.31 3.67 8.13
CA GLY A 196 -4.26 2.75 8.73
C GLY A 196 -5.70 3.26 8.69
N ASP A 197 -6.55 2.69 7.83
CA ASP A 197 -7.98 2.95 7.84
C ASP A 197 -8.81 1.71 8.25
N LEU A 198 -10.12 1.88 8.45
CA LEU A 198 -10.97 0.77 8.92
C LEU A 198 -11.15 -0.35 7.89
N ILE A 199 -11.11 -0.05 6.60
CA ILE A 199 -11.37 -1.05 5.57
C ILE A 199 -10.17 -1.99 5.51
N GLN A 200 -8.97 -1.44 5.37
CA GLN A 200 -7.73 -2.20 5.32
C GLN A 200 -7.51 -2.95 6.64
N PHE A 201 -7.72 -2.28 7.78
CA PHE A 201 -7.56 -2.93 9.09
C PHE A 201 -8.49 -4.14 9.26
N LYS A 202 -9.75 -4.06 8.82
CA LYS A 202 -10.68 -5.19 8.88
C LYS A 202 -10.25 -6.34 7.97
N GLU A 203 -9.73 -6.05 6.78
CA GLU A 203 -9.17 -7.05 5.86
C GLU A 203 -7.97 -7.75 6.50
N ASP A 204 -7.00 -6.97 7.00
CA ASP A 204 -5.80 -7.47 7.68
C ASP A 204 -6.18 -8.28 8.92
N PHE A 205 -7.19 -7.84 9.68
CA PHE A 205 -7.65 -8.54 10.88
C PHE A 205 -8.20 -9.92 10.56
N ARG A 206 -9.03 -10.03 9.53
CA ARG A 206 -9.59 -11.33 9.09
C ARG A 206 -8.51 -12.23 8.50
N GLY A 207 -7.55 -11.66 7.77
CA GLY A 207 -6.51 -12.38 7.05
C GLY A 207 -5.36 -12.86 7.95
N GLN A 208 -4.69 -11.93 8.62
CA GLN A 208 -3.41 -12.17 9.30
C GLN A 208 -3.46 -11.93 10.82
N LEU A 209 -4.11 -10.86 11.29
CA LEU A 209 -3.98 -10.45 12.70
C LEU A 209 -4.75 -11.36 13.64
N ARG A 210 -5.95 -11.82 13.27
CA ARG A 210 -6.72 -12.77 14.10
C ARG A 210 -5.95 -14.09 14.31
N PRO A 211 -5.31 -14.70 13.29
CA PRO A 211 -4.35 -15.78 13.51
C PRO A 211 -3.25 -15.44 14.50
N TYR A 212 -2.58 -14.30 14.38
CA TYR A 212 -1.51 -13.91 15.31
C TYR A 212 -2.02 -13.79 16.74
N VAL A 213 -3.19 -13.18 16.93
CA VAL A 213 -3.82 -13.06 18.25
C VAL A 213 -4.11 -14.42 18.89
N ARG A 214 -4.52 -15.41 18.09
CA ARG A 214 -4.79 -16.78 18.58
C ARG A 214 -3.53 -17.56 18.89
N LEU A 215 -2.48 -17.40 18.08
CA LEU A 215 -1.24 -18.18 18.20
C LEU A 215 -0.28 -17.58 19.23
N PHE A 216 -0.15 -16.26 19.25
CA PHE A 216 0.91 -15.55 19.95
C PHE A 216 0.39 -14.57 21.02
N GLY A 217 -0.93 -14.36 21.10
CA GLY A 217 -1.53 -13.45 22.08
C GLY A 217 -1.56 -11.99 21.60
N SER A 218 -1.43 -11.06 22.53
CA SER A 218 -1.53 -9.62 22.26
C SER A 218 -0.37 -9.09 21.40
N GLY A 219 -0.61 -8.05 20.60
CA GLY A 219 0.45 -7.43 19.82
C GLY A 219 0.17 -6.00 19.37
N ILE A 220 1.14 -5.45 18.67
CA ILE A 220 1.16 -4.05 18.24
C ILE A 220 1.17 -4.00 16.72
N ILE A 221 0.44 -3.04 16.15
CA ILE A 221 0.51 -2.70 14.73
C ILE A 221 0.97 -1.26 14.60
N VAL A 222 1.97 -1.05 13.74
CA VAL A 222 2.57 0.24 13.48
C VAL A 222 2.12 0.74 12.11
N TYR A 223 1.43 1.87 12.05
CA TYR A 223 1.18 2.58 10.80
C TYR A 223 2.13 3.77 10.67
N TRP A 224 3.03 3.72 9.70
CA TRP A 224 4.13 4.67 9.57
C TRP A 224 3.71 6.04 9.04
N VAL A 225 2.76 6.06 8.12
CA VAL A 225 2.23 7.31 7.55
C VAL A 225 1.16 7.94 8.46
N GLY A 226 0.42 7.12 9.19
CA GLY A 226 -0.61 7.57 10.13
C GLY A 226 -1.80 6.63 10.15
N HIS A 227 -2.76 6.87 11.03
CA HIS A 227 -3.94 6.01 11.12
C HIS A 227 -5.17 6.76 11.65
N LEU A 228 -6.34 6.14 11.47
CA LEU A 228 -7.56 6.55 12.14
C LEU A 228 -7.44 6.32 13.65
N GLU A 229 -7.87 7.29 14.44
CA GLU A 229 -7.87 7.16 15.92
C GLU A 229 -8.74 5.98 16.38
N ARG A 230 -9.89 5.80 15.74
CA ARG A 230 -10.85 4.73 16.06
C ARG A 230 -10.36 3.30 15.75
N LEU A 231 -9.15 3.12 15.22
CA LEU A 231 -8.57 1.78 15.12
C LEU A 231 -8.21 1.24 16.51
N ASN A 232 -7.77 2.13 17.40
CA ASN A 232 -7.65 1.81 18.81
C ASN A 232 -9.05 1.59 19.39
N GLY A 233 -9.23 0.44 20.07
CA GLY A 233 -10.54 -0.03 20.55
C GLY A 233 -11.23 -1.04 19.63
N PHE A 234 -10.68 -1.35 18.43
CA PHE A 234 -11.22 -2.43 17.59
C PHE A 234 -11.04 -3.82 18.24
N SER A 235 -9.94 -4.00 18.98
CA SER A 235 -9.64 -5.21 19.74
C SER A 235 -8.94 -4.83 21.04
N ASN A 236 -9.25 -5.51 22.13
CA ASN A 236 -8.50 -5.39 23.39
C ASN A 236 -7.16 -6.15 23.38
N ARG A 237 -6.86 -6.88 22.30
CA ARG A 237 -5.61 -7.64 22.12
C ARG A 237 -4.65 -7.02 21.11
N ILE A 238 -5.02 -5.90 20.51
CA ILE A 238 -4.19 -5.20 19.53
C ILE A 238 -4.17 -3.72 19.85
N ILE A 239 -2.98 -3.14 19.97
CA ILE A 239 -2.80 -1.68 20.01
C ILE A 239 -2.28 -1.21 18.66
N VAL A 240 -2.80 -0.09 18.19
CA VAL A 240 -2.35 0.59 16.98
C VAL A 240 -1.55 1.82 17.37
N VAL A 241 -0.30 1.86 16.91
CA VAL A 241 0.65 2.95 17.16
C VAL A 241 1.10 3.59 15.86
N SER A 242 1.69 4.77 15.97
CA SER A 242 2.35 5.47 14.86
C SER A 242 3.87 5.39 15.00
N LYS A 243 4.59 5.88 13.97
CA LYS A 243 6.06 5.99 13.99
C LYS A 243 6.63 6.66 15.26
N LYS A 244 5.86 7.58 15.88
CA LYS A 244 6.26 8.29 17.10
C LYS A 244 6.54 7.35 18.28
N PHE A 245 5.95 6.16 18.31
CA PHE A 245 6.19 5.17 19.35
C PHE A 245 7.66 4.68 19.36
N PHE A 246 8.29 4.64 18.19
CA PHE A 246 9.69 4.21 18.03
C PHE A 246 10.67 5.37 18.02
N GLY A 247 10.19 6.60 18.13
CA GLY A 247 11.05 7.75 18.38
C GLY A 247 11.76 7.58 19.72
N ASP A 248 13.02 7.99 19.77
CA ASP A 248 13.72 8.17 21.04
C ASP A 248 12.97 9.31 21.77
N GLY A 249 12.03 8.94 22.64
CA GLY A 249 11.51 9.87 23.62
C GLY A 249 12.63 10.17 24.60
N GLU A 250 13.05 11.43 24.62
CA GLU A 250 13.53 12.06 25.87
C GLU A 250 12.46 11.94 26.96
#